data_AF-A0A5M3W2X2-F1
#
_entry.id   AF-A0A5M3W2X2-F1
#
_cell.length_a   1.000
_cell.length_b   1.000
_cell.length_c   1.000
_cell.angle_alpha   90.00
_cell.angle_beta   90.00
_cell.angle_gamma   90.00
#
_symmetry.space_group_name_H-M   'P 1'
#
loop_
_entity.id
_entity.type
_entity.pdbx_description
1 polymer ?
#
loop_
_entity_poly.entity_id
_entity_poly.type
_entity_poly.pdbx_seq_one_letter_code
_entity_poly.pdbx_strand_id
1 'polypeptide(L)'
;MTDRLDQPRDLRPRLRPHYDPESFGRLAERIARFIGTARFLVYMTVFVAVWVGWNVLTPLKFDPYPYIFLTLMLSLQASYAAPLILLAQNRQADRDRVQNEQDRLAAERNQAEIEYLTREIAGLRIALSEVTTRDYLRTELQRLGEQLGSSERR
;
A
#
# COMPACT_ATOMS: atom_id res chain seq x y z
N MET A 1 -28.00 -26.41 -50.59
CA MET A 1 -27.50 -25.02 -50.69
C MET A 1 -28.19 -24.21 -49.61
N THR A 2 -27.62 -24.16 -48.40
CA THR A 2 -28.15 -23.37 -47.29
C THR A 2 -27.23 -22.18 -47.07
N ASP A 3 -27.76 -21.01 -47.39
CA ASP A 3 -27.10 -19.71 -47.32
C ASP A 3 -27.02 -19.27 -45.85
N ARG A 4 -25.79 -19.17 -45.32
CA ARG A 4 -25.52 -18.75 -43.92
C ARG A 4 -25.52 -17.22 -43.88
N LEU A 5 -26.72 -16.65 -43.71
CA LEU A 5 -26.95 -15.22 -43.48
C LEU A 5 -27.11 -14.92 -41.98
N ASP A 6 -26.15 -15.33 -41.15
CA ASP A 6 -26.32 -15.17 -39.69
C ASP A 6 -25.01 -14.82 -38.97
N GLN A 7 -24.38 -13.73 -39.39
CA GLN A 7 -23.35 -13.08 -38.58
C GLN A 7 -23.46 -11.56 -38.72
N PRO A 8 -24.04 -10.85 -37.74
CA PRO A 8 -24.00 -9.40 -37.74
C PRO A 8 -22.54 -8.96 -37.60
N ARG A 9 -22.03 -8.34 -38.67
CA ARG A 9 -20.70 -7.72 -38.70
C ARG A 9 -20.74 -6.45 -37.85
N ASP A 10 -20.41 -6.57 -36.57
CA ASP A 10 -20.15 -5.43 -35.69
C ASP A 10 -18.83 -4.76 -36.07
N LEU A 11 -18.83 -4.04 -37.20
CA LEU A 11 -17.76 -3.11 -37.59
C LEU A 11 -17.98 -1.76 -36.91
N ARG A 12 -17.89 -1.73 -35.58
CA ARG A 12 -17.69 -0.46 -34.86
C ARG A 12 -16.19 -0.24 -34.69
N PRO A 13 -15.55 0.69 -35.42
CA PRO A 13 -14.21 1.12 -35.07
C PRO A 13 -14.28 1.77 -33.68
N ARG A 14 -13.90 1.02 -32.65
CA ARG A 14 -13.66 1.57 -31.32
C ARG A 14 -12.42 2.45 -31.40
N LEU A 15 -12.63 3.73 -31.71
CA LEU A 15 -11.73 4.83 -31.35
C LEU A 15 -11.67 4.90 -29.82
N ARG A 16 -11.01 3.93 -29.19
CA ARG A 16 -10.51 4.10 -27.84
C ARG A 16 -9.18 4.82 -28.00
N PRO A 17 -9.08 6.12 -27.65
CA PRO A 17 -7.76 6.72 -27.51
C PRO A 17 -6.98 5.83 -26.55
N HIS A 18 -5.88 5.25 -27.03
CA HIS A 18 -4.96 4.46 -26.23
C HIS A 18 -4.24 5.43 -25.31
N TYR A 19 -4.90 5.79 -24.21
CA TYR A 19 -4.32 6.58 -23.15
C TYR A 19 -3.32 5.68 -22.47
N ASP A 20 -2.04 6.00 -22.60
CA ASP A 20 -0.95 5.16 -22.12
C ASP A 20 -0.80 5.36 -20.59
N PRO A 21 -1.35 4.47 -19.75
CA PRO A 21 -1.45 4.69 -18.31
C PRO A 21 -0.09 4.72 -17.61
N GLU A 22 0.97 4.25 -18.28
CA GLU A 22 2.32 4.17 -17.76
C GLU A 22 3.09 5.49 -17.87
N SER A 23 2.83 6.28 -18.91
CA SER A 23 3.40 7.62 -19.05
C SER A 23 2.72 8.61 -18.09
N PHE A 24 1.39 8.53 -17.98
CA PHE A 24 0.61 9.32 -17.02
C PHE A 24 0.92 8.96 -15.57
N GLY A 25 1.13 7.66 -15.27
CA GLY A 25 1.51 7.21 -13.93
C GLY A 25 2.82 7.81 -13.45
N ARG A 26 3.84 7.85 -14.31
CA ARG A 26 5.14 8.46 -14.00
C ARG A 26 5.06 9.97 -13.81
N LEU A 27 4.25 10.65 -14.62
CA LEU A 27 4.01 12.09 -14.48
C LEU A 27 3.31 12.41 -13.16
N ALA A 28 2.22 11.69 -12.85
CA ALA A 28 1.46 11.87 -11.61
C ALA A 28 2.32 11.62 -10.36
N GLU A 29 3.16 10.59 -10.37
CA GLU A 29 4.05 10.27 -9.25
C GLU A 29 5.15 11.33 -9.04
N ARG A 30 5.62 11.96 -10.13
CA ARG A 30 6.55 13.09 -10.05
C ARG A 30 5.87 14.34 -9.49
N ILE A 31 4.64 14.62 -9.93
CA ILE A 31 3.86 15.77 -9.45
C ILE A 31 3.47 15.58 -7.98
N ALA A 32 3.03 14.37 -7.57
CA ALA A 32 2.69 14.07 -6.19
C ALA A 32 3.89 14.29 -5.25
N ARG A 33 5.08 13.82 -5.63
CA ARG A 33 6.32 14.08 -4.86
C ARG A 33 6.68 15.57 -4.82
N PHE A 34 6.42 16.29 -5.92
CA PHE A 34 6.72 17.73 -5.99
C PHE A 34 5.78 18.56 -5.10
N ILE A 35 4.46 18.31 -5.14
CA ILE A 35 3.46 19.02 -4.34
C ILE A 35 3.59 18.70 -2.85
N GLY A 36 3.95 17.46 -2.49
CA GLY A 36 4.12 17.04 -1.09
C GLY A 36 5.38 17.57 -0.40
N THR A 37 6.26 18.29 -1.10
CA THR A 37 7.54 18.77 -0.55
C THR A 37 7.43 20.22 -0.09
N ALA A 38 7.98 20.56 1.09
CA ALA A 38 8.02 21.94 1.61
C ALA A 38 8.67 22.97 0.67
N ARG A 39 9.53 22.51 -0.26
CA ARG A 39 10.17 23.32 -1.30
C ARG A 39 9.17 23.99 -2.25
N PHE A 40 8.03 23.35 -2.53
CA PHE A 40 7.00 23.93 -3.40
C PHE A 40 6.38 25.18 -2.78
N LEU A 41 6.06 25.11 -1.48
CA LEU A 41 5.52 26.24 -0.72
C LEU A 41 6.50 27.42 -0.74
N VAL A 42 7.79 27.16 -0.47
CA VAL A 42 8.83 28.20 -0.52
C VAL A 42 8.89 28.86 -1.90
N TYR A 43 8.91 28.07 -2.98
CA TYR A 43 8.93 28.59 -4.35
C TYR A 43 7.69 29.46 -4.64
N MET A 44 6.49 29.01 -4.23
CA MET A 44 5.25 29.76 -4.42
C MET A 44 5.24 31.08 -3.62
N THR A 45 5.71 31.06 -2.37
CA THR A 45 5.83 32.29 -1.57
C THR A 45 6.80 33.28 -2.19
N VAL A 46 7.96 32.81 -2.65
CA VAL A 46 8.94 33.66 -3.35
C VAL A 46 8.35 34.23 -4.63
N PHE A 47 7.64 33.43 -5.43
CA PHE A 47 6.97 33.89 -6.64
C PHE A 47 5.98 35.02 -6.35
N VAL A 48 5.09 34.84 -5.36
CA VAL A 48 4.12 35.87 -4.96
C VAL A 48 4.83 37.13 -4.44
N ALA A 49 5.87 36.97 -3.61
CA ALA A 49 6.63 38.10 -3.09
C ALA A 49 7.33 38.90 -4.19
N VAL A 50 7.92 38.22 -5.18
CA VAL A 50 8.56 38.86 -6.34
C VAL A 50 7.52 39.58 -7.21
N TRP A 51 6.34 38.99 -7.44
CA TRP A 51 5.27 39.62 -8.21
C TRP A 51 4.76 40.91 -7.56
N VAL A 52 4.49 40.85 -6.25
CA VAL A 52 4.08 42.02 -5.47
C VAL A 52 5.20 43.07 -5.45
N GLY A 53 6.44 42.64 -5.20
CA GLY A 53 7.61 43.51 -5.23
C GLY A 53 7.76 44.24 -6.56
N TRP A 54 7.65 43.53 -7.69
CA TRP A 54 7.71 44.11 -9.03
C TRP A 54 6.64 45.19 -9.23
N ASN A 55 5.39 44.91 -8.84
CA ASN A 55 4.26 45.83 -9.01
C ASN A 55 4.29 47.05 -8.07
N VAL A 56 4.97 46.94 -6.93
CA VAL A 56 5.12 48.05 -5.97
C VAL A 56 6.34 48.91 -6.29
N LEU A 57 7.47 48.30 -6.68
CA LEU A 57 8.76 48.97 -6.86
C LEU A 57 8.90 49.62 -8.24
N THR A 58 8.19 49.13 -9.25
CA THR A 58 8.30 49.67 -10.61
C THR A 58 7.17 50.66 -10.90
N PRO A 59 7.46 51.83 -11.54
CA PRO A 59 6.42 52.77 -11.95
C PRO A 59 5.51 52.20 -13.06
N LEU A 60 5.97 51.17 -13.79
CA LEU A 60 5.16 50.35 -14.69
C LEU A 60 4.41 49.28 -13.89
N LYS A 61 3.27 49.67 -13.31
CA LYS A 61 2.37 48.77 -12.58
C LYS A 61 1.65 47.83 -13.56
N PHE A 62 2.23 46.66 -13.80
CA PHE A 62 1.66 45.63 -14.68
C PHE A 62 0.32 45.08 -14.14
N ASP A 63 0.19 44.98 -12.82
CA ASP A 63 -0.97 44.48 -12.08
C ASP A 63 -1.19 45.35 -10.82
N PRO A 64 -1.90 46.49 -10.94
CA PRO A 64 -2.20 47.37 -9.81
C PRO A 64 -3.09 46.69 -8.76
N TYR A 65 -3.02 47.16 -7.51
CA TYR A 65 -3.95 46.72 -6.45
C TYR A 65 -5.40 46.85 -6.94
N PRO A 66 -6.22 45.77 -6.93
CA PRO A 66 -6.15 44.58 -6.06
C PRO A 66 -5.43 43.31 -6.63
N TYR A 67 -4.53 43.43 -7.59
CA TYR A 67 -3.77 42.32 -8.21
C TYR A 67 -4.67 41.28 -8.92
N ILE A 68 -5.42 41.74 -9.93
CA ILE A 68 -6.40 40.91 -10.64
C ILE A 68 -5.72 39.78 -11.43
N PHE A 69 -4.56 40.04 -12.04
CA PHE A 69 -3.86 39.02 -12.83
C PHE A 69 -3.29 37.92 -11.95
N LEU A 70 -2.66 38.28 -10.83
CA LEU A 70 -2.19 37.31 -9.85
C LEU A 70 -3.34 36.45 -9.33
N THR A 71 -4.48 37.08 -9.01
CA THR A 71 -5.66 36.38 -8.50
C THR A 71 -6.24 35.41 -9.54
N LEU A 72 -6.35 35.84 -10.80
CA LEU A 72 -6.81 34.98 -11.90
C LEU A 72 -5.87 33.80 -12.14
N MET A 73 -4.56 34.03 -12.06
CA MET A 73 -3.59 32.95 -12.26
C MET A 73 -3.63 31.92 -11.12
N LEU A 74 -3.74 32.37 -9.86
CA LEU A 74 -3.87 31.48 -8.71
C LEU A 74 -5.17 30.70 -8.72
N SER A 75 -6.29 31.32 -9.12
CA SER A 75 -7.59 30.63 -9.21
C SER A 75 -7.58 29.56 -10.32
N LEU A 76 -6.98 29.86 -11.47
CA LEU A 76 -6.78 28.89 -12.54
C LEU A 76 -5.88 27.74 -12.11
N GLN A 77 -4.78 28.05 -11.39
CA GLN A 77 -3.87 27.04 -10.85
C GLN A 77 -4.61 26.09 -9.91
N ALA A 78 -5.43 26.61 -8.99
CA ALA A 78 -6.22 25.79 -8.08
C ALA A 78 -7.25 24.92 -8.84
N SER A 79 -7.91 25.48 -9.85
CA SER A 79 -8.89 24.78 -10.67
C SER A 79 -8.28 23.60 -11.43
N TYR A 80 -7.07 23.74 -11.98
CA TYR A 80 -6.38 22.64 -12.65
C TYR A 80 -5.71 21.65 -11.69
N ALA A 81 -5.31 22.11 -10.49
CA ALA A 81 -4.73 21.23 -9.47
C ALA A 81 -5.75 20.18 -8.97
N ALA A 82 -7.01 20.57 -8.76
CA ALA A 82 -8.06 19.68 -8.26
C ALA A 82 -8.23 18.37 -9.07
N PRO A 83 -8.47 18.39 -10.40
CA PRO A 83 -8.60 17.16 -11.19
C PRO A 83 -7.29 16.36 -11.24
N LEU A 84 -6.13 17.03 -11.24
CA LEU A 84 -4.85 16.34 -11.23
C LEU A 84 -4.62 15.58 -9.92
N ILE A 85 -4.98 16.20 -8.78
CA ILE A 85 -4.97 15.57 -7.46
C ILE A 85 -5.94 14.39 -7.41
N LEU A 86 -7.16 14.53 -7.95
CA LEU A 86 -8.13 13.43 -8.03
C LEU A 86 -7.58 12.23 -8.82
N LEU A 87 -6.88 12.48 -9.94
CA LEU A 87 -6.24 11.40 -10.70
C LEU A 87 -5.12 10.73 -9.91
N ALA A 88 -4.30 11.50 -9.18
CA ALA A 88 -3.27 10.95 -8.31
C ALA A 88 -3.88 10.13 -7.16
N GLN A 89 -4.99 10.59 -6.58
CA GLN A 89 -5.73 9.91 -5.52
C GLN A 89 -6.36 8.61 -6.01
N ASN A 90 -7.00 8.58 -7.18
CA ASN A 90 -7.56 7.34 -7.73
C ASN A 90 -6.49 6.25 -7.88
N ARG A 91 -5.29 6.62 -8.34
CA ARG A 91 -4.18 5.68 -8.46
C ARG A 91 -3.62 5.21 -7.13
N GLN A 92 -3.58 6.08 -6.12
CA GLN A 92 -3.19 5.67 -4.76
C GLN A 92 -4.22 4.68 -4.21
N ALA A 93 -5.51 4.98 -4.34
CA ALA A 93 -6.59 4.10 -3.90
C ALA A 93 -6.55 2.72 -4.59
N ASP A 94 -6.23 2.66 -5.89
CA ASP A 94 -6.06 1.39 -6.61
C ASP A 94 -4.90 0.55 -6.04
N ARG A 95 -3.75 1.18 -5.77
CA ARG A 95 -2.60 0.50 -5.14
C ARG A 95 -2.94 0.03 -3.73
N ASP A 96 -3.55 0.91 -2.93
CA ASP A 96 -3.93 0.62 -1.55
C ASP A 96 -4.95 -0.52 -1.49
N ARG A 97 -5.85 -0.61 -2.47
CA ARG A 97 -6.79 -1.73 -2.58
C ARG A 97 -6.07 -3.06 -2.80
N VAL A 98 -5.14 -3.12 -3.76
CA VAL A 98 -4.38 -4.34 -4.04
C VAL A 98 -3.54 -4.75 -2.82
N GLN A 99 -2.88 -3.79 -2.16
CA GLN A 99 -2.12 -4.06 -0.95
C GLN A 99 -3.03 -4.61 0.17
N ASN A 100 -4.19 -3.99 0.40
CA ASN A 100 -5.15 -4.48 1.40
C ASN A 100 -5.67 -5.89 1.10
N GLU A 101 -5.93 -6.21 -0.18
CA GLU A 101 -6.34 -7.57 -0.57
C GLU A 101 -5.23 -8.60 -0.30
N GLN A 102 -3.97 -8.26 -0.58
CA GLN A 102 -2.83 -9.12 -0.26
C GLN A 102 -2.64 -9.30 1.25
N ASP A 103 -2.72 -8.22 2.02
CA ASP A 103 -2.58 -8.25 3.47
C ASP A 103 -3.68 -9.11 4.11
N ARG A 104 -4.92 -9.04 3.58
CA ARG A 104 -6.02 -9.92 4.02
C ARG A 104 -5.73 -11.39 3.75
N LEU A 105 -5.27 -11.73 2.54
CA LEU A 105 -4.92 -13.11 2.20
C LEU A 105 -3.75 -13.63 3.06
N ALA A 106 -2.77 -12.77 3.35
CA ALA A 106 -1.68 -13.10 4.25
C ALA A 106 -2.19 -13.34 5.68
N ALA A 107 -3.10 -12.49 6.18
CA ALA A 107 -3.70 -12.65 7.50
C ALA A 107 -4.49 -13.96 7.63
N GLU A 108 -5.28 -14.32 6.61
CA GLU A 108 -6.03 -15.59 6.58
C GLU A 108 -5.09 -16.81 6.61
N ARG A 109 -3.97 -16.76 5.86
CA ARG A 109 -2.95 -17.83 5.88
C ARG A 109 -2.27 -17.93 7.25
N ASN A 110 -1.88 -16.80 7.83
CA ASN A 110 -1.26 -16.77 9.15
C ASN A 110 -2.21 -17.32 10.22
N GLN A 111 -3.50 -17.00 10.14
CA GLN A 111 -4.51 -17.54 11.04
C GLN A 111 -4.60 -19.07 10.92
N ALA A 112 -4.64 -19.61 9.70
CA ALA A 112 -4.66 -21.05 9.47
C ALA A 112 -3.38 -21.75 9.97
N GLU A 113 -2.22 -21.13 9.77
CA GLU A 113 -0.93 -21.64 10.26
C GLU A 113 -0.88 -21.65 11.80
N ILE A 114 -1.35 -20.59 12.45
CA ILE A 114 -1.45 -20.53 13.92
C ILE A 114 -2.42 -21.60 14.43
N GLU A 115 -3.56 -21.81 13.79
CA GLU A 115 -4.52 -22.84 14.19
C GLU A 115 -3.90 -24.24 14.05
N TYR A 116 -3.20 -24.50 12.94
CA TYR A 116 -2.46 -25.74 12.73
C TYR A 116 -1.41 -25.96 13.82
N LEU A 117 -0.53 -24.98 14.06
CA LEU A 117 0.50 -25.05 15.09
C LEU A 117 -0.11 -25.25 16.48
N THR A 118 -1.22 -24.59 16.79
CA THR A 118 -1.91 -24.73 18.07
C THR A 118 -2.43 -26.15 18.25
N ARG A 119 -2.99 -26.75 17.19
CA ARG A 119 -3.47 -28.13 17.21
C ARG A 119 -2.32 -29.12 17.37
N GLU A 120 -1.21 -28.88 16.68
CA GLU A 120 0.00 -29.70 16.76
C GLU A 120 0.62 -29.63 18.16
N ILE A 121 0.72 -28.44 18.75
CA ILE A 121 1.19 -28.25 20.14
C ILE A 121 0.26 -28.95 21.14
N ALA A 122 -1.06 -28.89 20.94
CA ALA A 122 -2.00 -29.61 21.79
C ALA A 122 -1.80 -31.12 21.70
N GLY A 123 -1.57 -31.66 20.50
CA GLY A 123 -1.22 -33.07 20.28
C GLY A 123 0.09 -33.46 20.97
N LEU A 124 1.15 -32.66 20.76
CA LEU A 124 2.45 -32.85 21.42
C LEU A 124 2.32 -32.81 22.95
N ARG A 125 1.52 -31.91 23.50
CA ARG A 125 1.26 -31.81 24.95
C ARG A 125 0.60 -33.08 25.49
N ILE A 126 -0.37 -33.65 24.77
CA ILE A 126 -1.04 -34.90 25.18
C ILE A 126 -0.04 -36.06 25.15
N ALA A 127 0.72 -36.21 24.07
CA ALA A 127 1.73 -37.26 23.94
C ALA A 127 2.82 -37.16 25.03
N LEU A 128 3.28 -35.94 25.34
CA LEU A 128 4.23 -35.70 26.44
C LEU A 128 3.62 -35.99 27.82
N SER A 129 2.33 -35.72 28.01
CA SER A 129 1.62 -36.04 29.26
C SER A 129 1.54 -37.55 29.51
N GLU A 130 1.45 -38.36 28.46
CA GLU A 130 1.45 -39.82 28.58
C GLU A 130 2.85 -40.35 28.93
N VAL A 131 3.89 -39.86 28.25
CA VAL A 131 5.30 -40.30 28.46
C VAL A 131 5.88 -39.77 29.78
N THR A 132 5.44 -38.60 30.23
CA THR A 132 5.85 -37.97 31.49
C THR A 132 4.82 -38.24 32.59
N THR A 133 4.23 -39.43 32.64
CA THR A 133 3.51 -39.81 33.85
C THR A 133 4.55 -39.87 34.96
N ARG A 134 4.37 -39.06 36.01
CA ARG A 134 5.29 -38.97 37.16
C ARG A 134 5.69 -40.35 37.70
N ASP A 135 4.80 -41.33 37.58
CA ASP A 135 5.02 -42.72 37.95
C ASP A 135 6.00 -43.46 37.03
N TYR A 136 6.03 -43.20 35.72
CA TYR A 136 7.00 -43.78 34.81
C TYR A 136 8.42 -43.26 35.10
N LEU A 137 8.59 -41.93 35.21
CA LEU A 137 9.86 -41.32 35.61
C LEU A 137 10.33 -41.80 37.00
N ARG A 138 9.40 -41.95 37.94
CA ARG A 138 9.71 -42.47 39.28
C ARG A 138 10.16 -43.94 39.23
N THR A 139 9.47 -44.76 38.44
CA THR A 139 9.79 -46.19 38.30
C THR A 139 11.15 -46.35 37.64
N GLU A 140 11.46 -45.56 36.61
CA GLU A 140 12.74 -45.66 35.90
C GLU A 140 13.91 -45.11 36.73
N LEU A 141 13.70 -44.04 37.51
CA LEU A 141 14.68 -43.57 38.49
C LEU A 141 14.92 -44.59 39.61
N GLN A 142 13.89 -45.28 40.09
CA GLN A 142 14.04 -46.37 41.07
C GLN A 142 14.81 -47.55 40.46
N ARG A 143 14.49 -47.95 39.23
CA ARG A 143 15.19 -49.01 38.50
C ARG A 143 16.67 -48.71 38.33
N LEU A 144 17.01 -47.49 37.92
CA LEU A 144 18.39 -47.04 37.78
C LEU A 144 19.11 -47.00 39.15
N GLY A 145 18.42 -46.53 40.19
CA GLY A 145 18.93 -46.55 41.57
C GLY A 145 19.24 -47.97 42.07
N GLU A 146 18.37 -48.94 41.79
CA GLU A 146 18.58 -50.35 42.13
C GLU A 146 19.73 -50.99 41.33
N GLN A 147 19.89 -50.64 40.05
CA GLN A 147 21.00 -51.11 39.22
C GLN A 147 22.37 -50.58 39.69
N LEU A 148 22.43 -49.32 40.11
CA LEU A 148 23.65 -48.73 40.67
C LEU A 148 23.98 -49.35 42.04
N GLY A 149 22.99 -49.50 42.92
CA GLY A 149 23.18 -50.11 44.24
C GLY A 149 23.52 -51.62 44.20
N SER A 150 23.12 -52.32 43.14
CA SER A 150 23.52 -53.72 42.92
C SER A 150 24.91 -53.86 42.28
N SER A 151 25.37 -52.86 41.51
CA SER A 151 26.74 -52.82 41.01
C SER A 151 27.78 -52.50 42.08
N GLU A 152 27.44 -51.71 43.11
CA GLU A 152 28.33 -51.46 44.25
C GLU A 152 28.47 -52.66 45.22
N ARG A 153 27.55 -53.65 45.15
CA ARG A 153 27.59 -54.85 46.02
C ARG A 153 28.35 -56.04 45.43
N ARG A 154 29.04 -55.86 44.31
CA ARG A 154 29.87 -56.87 43.64
C ARG A 154 31.32 -56.44 43.61
#